data_AF-A0A9E2Z0L0-F1
#
_entry.id   AF-A0A9E2Z0L0-F1
#
_cell.length_a   1.000
_cell.length_b   1.000
_cell.length_c   1.000
_cell.angle_alpha   90.00
_cell.angle_beta   90.00
_cell.angle_gamma   90.00
#
_symmetry.space_group_name_H-M   'P 1'
#
loop_
_entity.id
_entity.type
_entity.pdbx_description
1 polymer ?
#
loop_
_entity_poly.entity_id
_entity_poly.type
_entity_poly.pdbx_seq_one_letter_code
_entity_poly.pdbx_strand_id
1 'polypeptide(L)'
;MPRPAISPVVWQPPAAPPRARRPESVPPMPPPVLVDLDAIGPEDVVVDPDGQPITGVEDGRILRLTDEGQRIEQLADTGGRPDGIELMADGGLLVCDARLGLLRIDPVSGQVRTLVAAG
;
A
#
# COMPACT_ATOMS: atom_id res chain seq x y z
N MET A 1 7.31 -23.80 19.96
CA MET A 1 6.49 -23.07 20.97
C MET A 1 5.03 -23.36 20.69
N PRO A 2 4.16 -23.53 21.69
CA PRO A 2 2.72 -23.66 21.44
C PRO A 2 2.18 -22.37 20.83
N ARG A 3 1.27 -22.49 19.85
CA ARG A 3 0.59 -21.34 19.24
C ARG A 3 -0.16 -20.56 20.35
N PRO A 4 -0.01 -19.23 20.46
CA PRO A 4 -0.76 -18.44 21.43
C PRO A 4 -2.27 -18.66 21.27
N ALA A 5 -2.98 -18.86 22.38
CA ALA A 5 -4.44 -18.92 22.36
C ALA A 5 -5.00 -17.51 22.12
N ILE A 6 -5.92 -17.39 21.17
CA ILE A 6 -6.71 -16.17 20.95
C ILE A 6 -8.14 -16.43 21.41
N SER A 7 -8.74 -15.44 22.09
CA SER A 7 -10.17 -15.44 22.42
C SER A 7 -10.85 -14.41 21.50
N PRO A 8 -11.37 -14.82 20.33
CA PRO A 8 -11.99 -13.89 19.39
C PRO A 8 -13.21 -13.24 20.04
N VAL A 9 -13.31 -11.92 19.94
CA VAL A 9 -14.47 -11.15 20.38
C VAL A 9 -15.19 -10.65 19.14
N VAL A 10 -16.51 -10.84 19.10
CA VAL A 10 -17.33 -10.27 18.02
C VAL A 10 -17.31 -8.75 18.15
N TRP A 11 -16.79 -8.08 17.13
CA TRP A 11 -16.88 -6.62 17.04
C TRP A 11 -18.35 -6.22 16.85
N GLN A 12 -18.84 -5.34 17.72
CA GLN A 12 -20.15 -4.72 17.60
C GLN A 12 -19.94 -3.30 17.05
N PRO A 13 -20.18 -3.05 15.75
CA PRO A 13 -20.01 -1.72 15.20
C PRO A 13 -21.05 -0.76 15.80
N PRO A 14 -20.72 0.54 15.91
CA PRO A 14 -21.72 1.54 16.24
C PRO A 14 -22.82 1.57 15.17
N ALA A 15 -24.00 2.08 15.55
CA ALA A 15 -25.08 2.28 14.58
C ALA A 15 -24.60 3.17 13.43
N ALA A 16 -24.92 2.78 12.19
CA ALA A 16 -24.51 3.53 11.02
C ALA A 16 -25.04 4.98 11.10
N PRO A 17 -24.20 5.99 10.82
CA PRO A 17 -24.62 7.39 10.88
C PRO A 17 -25.68 7.66 9.80
N PRO A 18 -26.50 8.73 9.94
CA PRO A 18 -27.49 9.11 8.92
C PRO A 18 -26.89 9.27 7.51
N ARG A 19 -25.60 9.64 7.41
CA ARG A 19 -24.86 9.74 6.14
C ARG A 19 -24.85 8.43 5.34
N ALA A 20 -24.73 7.28 6.01
CA ALA A 20 -24.66 5.97 5.37
C ALA A 20 -25.97 5.56 4.67
N ARG A 21 -27.08 6.24 4.99
CA ARG A 21 -28.39 6.01 4.36
C ARG A 21 -28.62 6.86 3.12
N ARG A 22 -27.67 7.73 2.74
CA ARG A 22 -27.80 8.61 1.57
C ARG A 22 -27.18 7.94 0.35
N PRO A 23 -27.92 7.83 -0.78
CA PRO A 23 -27.42 7.22 -2.01
C PRO A 23 -26.37 8.08 -2.73
N GLU A 24 -26.29 9.36 -2.39
CA GLU A 24 -25.44 10.35 -3.06
C GLU A 24 -24.52 11.07 -2.06
N SER A 25 -23.36 11.50 -2.56
CA SER A 25 -22.41 12.34 -1.85
C SER A 25 -22.69 13.82 -2.13
N VAL A 26 -22.50 14.68 -1.12
CA VAL A 26 -22.55 16.14 -1.28
C VAL A 26 -21.28 16.71 -0.64
N PRO A 27 -20.32 17.24 -1.43
CA PRO A 27 -20.33 17.30 -2.90
C PRO A 27 -20.29 15.89 -3.54
N PRO A 28 -20.74 15.75 -4.79
CA PRO A 28 -20.64 14.49 -5.51
C PRO A 28 -19.17 14.04 -5.59
N MET A 29 -18.95 12.72 -5.59
CA MET A 29 -17.63 12.18 -5.86
C MET A 29 -17.21 12.58 -7.28
N PRO A 30 -16.00 13.09 -7.49
CA PRO A 30 -15.51 13.37 -8.83
C PRO A 30 -15.47 12.06 -9.66
N PRO A 31 -15.57 12.14 -10.99
CA PRO A 31 -15.39 10.97 -11.84
C PRO A 31 -14.05 10.29 -11.56
N PRO A 32 -14.02 8.95 -11.43
CA PRO A 32 -12.76 8.24 -11.25
C PRO A 32 -11.89 8.40 -12.50
N VAL A 33 -10.58 8.54 -12.29
CA VAL A 33 -9.56 8.55 -13.35
C VAL A 33 -8.78 7.25 -13.26
N LEU A 34 -8.57 6.60 -14.41
CA LEU A 34 -7.66 5.47 -14.52
C LEU A 34 -6.27 5.99 -14.86
N VAL A 35 -5.31 5.73 -13.98
CA VAL A 35 -3.89 6.00 -14.24
C VAL A 35 -3.27 4.71 -14.74
N ASP A 36 -2.69 4.74 -15.95
CA ASP A 36 -1.96 3.60 -16.50
C ASP A 36 -0.57 3.54 -15.86
N LEU A 37 -0.28 2.42 -15.20
CA LEU A 37 0.99 2.23 -14.50
C LEU A 37 2.10 1.65 -15.37
N ASP A 38 1.79 1.25 -16.62
CA ASP A 38 2.63 0.37 -17.43
C ASP A 38 3.09 -0.87 -16.63
N ALA A 39 2.15 -1.39 -15.83
CA ALA A 39 2.34 -2.45 -14.86
C ALA A 39 1.00 -3.13 -14.55
N ILE A 40 1.06 -4.33 -13.99
CA ILE A 40 -0.11 -5.14 -13.62
C ILE A 40 -0.12 -5.38 -12.11
N GLY A 41 -1.33 -5.47 -11.55
CA GLY A 41 -1.56 -5.85 -10.16
C GLY A 41 -0.93 -4.88 -9.15
N PRO A 42 -1.26 -3.57 -9.19
CA PRO A 42 -0.93 -2.70 -8.06
C PRO A 42 -1.67 -3.21 -6.81
N GLU A 43 -0.92 -3.48 -5.76
CA GLU A 43 -1.45 -3.93 -4.47
C GLU A 43 -1.06 -2.94 -3.38
N ASP A 44 -2.05 -2.62 -2.56
CA ASP A 44 -1.99 -1.64 -1.48
C ASP A 44 -1.48 -0.25 -1.91
N VAL A 45 -1.88 0.79 -1.19
CA VAL A 45 -1.48 2.17 -1.51
C VAL A 45 -1.24 2.94 -0.23
N VAL A 46 -0.05 3.54 -0.14
CA VAL A 46 0.23 4.60 0.83
C VAL A 46 0.39 5.93 0.12
N VAL A 47 0.17 7.01 0.85
CA VAL A 47 0.38 8.38 0.37
C VAL A 47 1.52 8.97 1.18
N ASP A 48 2.55 9.45 0.50
CA ASP A 48 3.69 10.08 1.16
C ASP A 48 3.34 11.49 1.71
N PRO A 49 4.22 12.12 2.51
CA PRO A 49 3.95 13.44 3.09
C PRO A 49 3.75 14.56 2.07
N ASP A 50 4.21 14.37 0.83
CA ASP A 50 4.02 15.31 -0.28
C ASP A 50 2.72 15.04 -1.06
N GLY A 51 1.93 14.06 -0.63
CA GLY A 51 0.65 13.69 -1.24
C GLY A 51 0.78 12.73 -2.42
N GLN A 52 1.94 12.11 -2.63
CA GLN A 52 2.22 11.25 -3.78
C GLN A 52 1.86 9.80 -3.44
N PRO A 53 0.97 9.14 -4.21
CA PRO A 53 0.67 7.72 -4.00
C PRO A 53 1.88 6.83 -4.31
N ILE A 54 2.09 5.81 -3.49
CA ILE A 54 3.09 4.76 -3.67
C ILE A 54 2.39 3.40 -3.62
N THR A 55 2.72 2.52 -4.57
CA THR A 55 2.17 1.17 -4.65
C THR A 55 3.23 0.18 -5.14
N GLY A 56 3.06 -1.10 -4.79
CA GLY A 56 3.86 -2.18 -5.35
C GLY A 56 3.11 -2.90 -6.48
N VAL A 57 3.81 -3.42 -7.47
CA VAL A 57 3.20 -4.11 -8.63
C VAL A 57 3.73 -5.53 -8.81
N GLU A 58 3.05 -6.31 -9.65
CA GLU A 58 3.27 -7.76 -9.80
C GLU A 58 4.71 -8.15 -10.14
N ASP A 59 5.42 -7.32 -10.90
CA ASP A 59 6.79 -7.58 -11.34
C ASP A 59 7.87 -7.21 -10.30
N GLY A 60 7.48 -6.73 -9.12
CA GLY A 60 8.39 -6.45 -8.01
C GLY A 60 8.72 -4.97 -7.83
N ARG A 61 8.36 -4.10 -8.79
CA ARG A 61 8.61 -2.66 -8.70
C ARG A 61 7.77 -2.02 -7.61
N ILE A 62 8.38 -1.03 -6.94
CA ILE A 62 7.69 -0.05 -6.09
C ILE A 62 7.61 1.25 -6.89
N LEU A 63 6.40 1.71 -7.15
CA LEU A 63 6.11 2.85 -8.01
C LEU A 63 5.55 4.01 -7.18
N ARG A 64 5.97 5.23 -7.50
CA ARG A 64 5.42 6.48 -6.99
C ARG A 64 4.78 7.27 -8.12
N LEU A 65 3.58 7.75 -7.88
CA LEU A 65 2.83 8.59 -8.81
C LEU A 65 3.04 10.05 -8.42
N THR A 66 3.64 10.83 -9.32
CA THR A 66 3.83 12.28 -9.17
C THR A 66 2.99 13.02 -10.19
N ASP A 67 2.93 14.34 -10.07
CA ASP A 67 2.22 15.22 -11.01
C ASP A 67 0.77 14.77 -11.25
N GLU A 68 0.04 14.48 -10.16
CA GLU A 68 -1.34 13.98 -10.17
C GLU A 68 -1.53 12.67 -10.97
N GLY A 69 -0.50 11.80 -10.96
CA GLY A 69 -0.50 10.53 -11.68
C GLY A 69 -0.07 10.63 -13.14
N GLN A 70 0.40 11.79 -13.60
CA GLN A 70 0.94 11.96 -14.96
C GLN A 70 2.35 11.39 -15.11
N ARG A 71 3.07 11.23 -14.00
CA ARG A 71 4.43 10.70 -14.00
C ARG A 71 4.56 9.57 -13.00
N ILE A 72 5.28 8.53 -13.42
CA ILE A 72 5.53 7.35 -12.63
C ILE A 72 7.03 7.21 -12.42
N GLU A 73 7.42 7.12 -11.17
CA GLU A 73 8.78 6.94 -10.74
C GLU A 73 8.93 5.57 -10.08
N GLN A 74 9.90 4.79 -10.52
CA GLN A 74 10.27 3.57 -9.82
C GLN A 74 11.19 3.93 -8.66
N LEU A 75 10.74 3.67 -7.44
CA LEU A 75 11.52 3.90 -6.21
C LEU A 75 12.48 2.74 -5.93
N ALA A 76 12.04 1.52 -6.18
CA ALA A 76 12.81 0.31 -5.94
C ALA A 76 12.30 -0.85 -6.80
N ASP A 77 13.09 -1.92 -6.85
CA ASP A 77 12.68 -3.23 -7.37
C ASP A 77 13.04 -4.28 -6.31
N THR A 78 12.02 -4.98 -5.82
CA THR A 78 12.18 -6.03 -4.82
C THR A 78 12.65 -7.35 -5.42
N GLY A 79 12.40 -7.58 -6.73
CA GLY A 79 12.49 -8.89 -7.38
C GLY A 79 11.43 -9.90 -6.93
N GLY A 80 10.46 -9.47 -6.10
CA GLY A 80 9.44 -10.32 -5.48
C GLY A 80 8.03 -10.07 -6.01
N ARG A 81 7.06 -10.01 -5.10
CA ARG A 81 5.66 -9.63 -5.33
C ARG A 81 5.17 -8.85 -4.10
N PRO A 82 5.29 -7.52 -4.09
CA PRO A 82 4.78 -6.68 -3.02
C PRO A 82 3.25 -6.73 -2.96
N ASP A 83 2.69 -7.06 -1.80
CA ASP A 83 1.23 -7.16 -1.59
C ASP A 83 0.72 -6.19 -0.50
N GLY A 84 1.62 -5.62 0.32
CA GLY A 84 1.27 -4.64 1.35
C GLY A 84 2.40 -3.65 1.57
N ILE A 85 2.07 -2.39 1.83
CA ILE A 85 3.02 -1.29 1.96
C ILE A 85 2.60 -0.35 3.08
N GLU A 86 3.55 0.07 3.93
CA GLU A 86 3.32 1.06 4.98
C GLU A 86 4.48 2.06 5.01
N LEU A 87 4.17 3.35 5.22
CA LEU A 87 5.19 4.38 5.41
C LEU A 87 5.62 4.43 6.87
N MET A 88 6.93 4.27 7.11
CA MET A 88 7.51 4.38 8.44
C MET A 88 7.72 5.85 8.83
N ALA A 89 7.70 6.13 10.14
CA ALA A 89 7.93 7.47 10.67
C ALA A 89 9.31 8.06 10.30
N ASP A 90 10.28 7.22 9.92
CA ASP A 90 11.60 7.66 9.46
C ASP A 90 11.72 7.81 7.94
N GLY A 91 10.60 7.72 7.21
CA GLY A 91 10.53 7.87 5.76
C GLY A 91 10.85 6.60 4.98
N GLY A 92 11.25 5.50 5.64
CA GLY A 92 11.37 4.20 4.98
C GLY A 92 10.01 3.58 4.66
N LEU A 93 9.99 2.62 3.74
CA LEU A 93 8.81 1.80 3.45
C LEU A 93 8.98 0.42 4.10
N LEU A 94 7.93 -0.05 4.76
CA LEU A 94 7.80 -1.43 5.20
C LEU A 94 6.92 -2.16 4.18
N VAL A 95 7.44 -3.23 3.59
CA VAL A 95 6.77 -3.94 2.48
C VAL A 95 6.61 -5.41 2.83
N CYS A 96 5.38 -5.90 2.76
CA CYS A 96 5.07 -7.32 2.78
C CYS A 96 5.16 -7.86 1.35
N ASP A 97 6.13 -8.72 1.12
CA ASP A 97 6.35 -9.37 -0.17
C ASP A 97 5.93 -10.86 -0.10
N ALA A 98 5.07 -11.28 -1.02
CA ALA A 98 4.52 -12.63 -1.08
C ALA A 98 5.59 -13.71 -1.27
N ARG A 99 6.72 -13.37 -1.88
CA ARG A 99 7.81 -14.30 -2.22
C ARG A 99 9.00 -14.16 -1.28
N LEU A 100 9.27 -12.96 -0.77
CA LEU A 100 10.49 -12.63 -0.02
C LEU A 100 10.26 -12.42 1.48
N GLY A 101 9.02 -12.28 1.93
CA GLY A 101 8.66 -12.03 3.32
C GLY A 101 8.57 -10.54 3.63
N LEU A 102 9.04 -10.11 4.81
CA LEU A 102 8.98 -8.72 5.22
C LEU A 102 10.25 -7.98 4.80
N LEU A 103 10.10 -6.90 4.04
CA LEU A 103 11.16 -6.07 3.52
C LEU A 103 11.09 -4.65 4.11
N ARG A 104 12.25 -4.01 4.17
CA ARG A 104 12.37 -2.57 4.36
C ARG A 104 13.02 -1.96 3.13
N ILE A 105 12.46 -0.86 2.64
CA ILE A 105 12.95 -0.15 1.48
C ILE A 105 13.24 1.29 1.87
N ASP A 106 14.41 1.79 1.45
CA ASP A 106 14.70 3.23 1.46
C ASP A 106 14.23 3.81 0.12
N PRO A 107 13.18 4.65 0.10
CA PRO A 107 12.63 5.19 -1.15
C PRO A 107 13.54 6.21 -1.83
N VAL A 108 14.58 6.73 -1.16
CA VAL A 108 15.53 7.68 -1.73
C VAL A 108 16.65 6.94 -2.46
N SER A 109 17.23 5.93 -1.82
CA SER A 109 18.34 5.16 -2.42
C SER A 109 17.88 3.95 -3.24
N GLY A 110 16.63 3.52 -3.08
CA GLY A 110 16.10 2.29 -3.65
C GLY A 110 16.62 1.02 -2.98
N GLN A 111 17.36 1.13 -1.86
CA GLN A 111 17.91 -0.02 -1.17
C GLN A 111 16.79 -0.88 -0.57
N VAL A 112 16.81 -2.18 -0.90
CA VAL A 112 15.90 -3.18 -0.34
C VAL A 112 16.64 -4.06 0.66
N ARG A 113 16.07 -4.23 1.86
CA ARG A 113 16.59 -5.09 2.92
C ARG A 113 15.52 -6.04 3.43
N THR A 114 15.79 -7.34 3.42
CA THR A 114 14.93 -8.33 4.08
C THR A 114 15.04 -8.19 5.61
N LEU A 115 13.89 -8.06 6.27
CA LEU A 115 13.76 -8.07 7.72
C LEU A 115 13.40 -9.47 8.24
N VAL A 116 12.47 -10.14 7.55
CA VAL A 116 12.04 -11.51 7.84
C VAL A 116 11.88 -12.23 6.50
N ALA A 117 12.59 -13.33 6.29
CA ALA A 117 12.45 -14.10 5.06
C ALA A 117 11.08 -14.82 4.99
N ALA A 118 10.59 -15.05 3.77
CA ALA A 118 9.48 -15.97 3.55
C ALA A 118 9.81 -17.38 4.12
N GLY A 119 8.79 -18.05 4.66
CA GLY A 119 8.90 -19.36 5.30
C GLY A 119 8.77 -20.53 4.34
#